data_AF-A0A2V6PDV8-F1
#
_entry.id   AF-A0A2V6PDV8-F1
#
_cell.length_a   1.000
_cell.length_b   1.000
_cell.length_c   1.000
_cell.angle_alpha   90.00
_cell.angle_beta   90.00
_cell.angle_gamma   90.00
#
_symmetry.space_group_name_H-M   'P 1'
#
loop_
_entity.id
_entity.type
_entity.pdbx_description
1 polymer ?
#
loop_
_entity_poly.entity_id
_entity_poly.type
_entity_poly.pdbx_seq_one_letter_code
_entity_poly.pdbx_strand_id
1 'polypeptide(L)' 'NLTYMLVFENIAVREKNWGAFIADPEWKKLSGMPGYTDAEIVSNISNVFLRPAAYSQI' A
#
# COMPACT_ATOMS: atom_id res chain seq x y z
N ASN A 1 13.82 6.60 3.80
CA ASN A 1 13.32 5.31 3.31
C ASN A 1 12.17 4.90 4.21
N LEU A 2 10.96 4.77 3.66
CA LEU A 2 9.76 4.41 4.41
C LEU A 2 9.48 2.92 4.19
N THR A 3 9.28 2.17 5.26
CA THR A 3 8.97 0.74 5.22
C THR A 3 7.80 0.47 6.15
N TYR A 4 6.77 -0.19 5.63
CA TYR A 4 5.56 -0.54 6.37
C TYR A 4 5.07 -1.92 5.95
N MET A 5 4.23 -2.52 6.79
CA MET A 5 3.63 -3.83 6.55
C MET A 5 2.12 -3.74 6.76
N LEU A 6 1.37 -4.35 5.85
CA LEU A 6 -0.08 -4.49 5.92
C LEU A 6 -0.41 -5.97 6.00
N VAL A 7 -1.39 -6.31 6.82
CA VAL A 7 -1.84 -7.70 7.01
C VAL A 7 -3.23 -7.85 6.39
N PHE A 8 -3.40 -8.89 5.60
CA PHE A 8 -4.67 -9.26 4.98
C PHE A 8 -4.89 -10.77 5.18
N GLU A 9 -6.16 -11.16 5.29
CA GLU A 9 -6.54 -12.57 5.45
C GLU A 9 -6.06 -13.45 4.29
N ASN A 10 -6.11 -12.92 3.06
CA ASN A 10 -5.60 -13.57 1.86
C ASN A 10 -5.35 -12.54 0.75
N ILE A 11 -4.74 -12.99 -0.36
CA ILE A 11 -4.41 -12.14 -1.51
C ILE A 11 -5.66 -11.55 -2.18
N ALA A 12 -6.78 -12.29 -2.27
CA ALA A 12 -7.99 -11.78 -2.91
C ALA A 12 -8.59 -10.58 -2.15
N VAL A 13 -8.61 -10.64 -0.82
CA VAL A 13 -9.02 -9.51 0.04
C VAL A 13 -8.06 -8.33 -0.12
N ARG A 14 -6.75 -8.60 -0.20
CA ARG A 14 -5.73 -7.56 -0.46
C ARG A 14 -5.98 -6.85 -1.79
N GLU A 15 -6.17 -7.58 -2.89
CA GLU A 15 -6.44 -6.98 -4.20
C GLU A 15 -7.71 -6.13 -4.20
N LYS A 16 -8.79 -6.64 -3.58
CA LYS A 16 -10.06 -5.91 -3.47
C LYS A 16 -9.88 -4.60 -2.70
N ASN A 17 -9.23 -4.66 -1.53
CA ASN A 17 -9.05 -3.49 -0.67
C ASN A 17 -8.09 -2.47 -1.30
N TRP A 18 -7.02 -2.94 -1.96
CA TRP A 18 -6.07 -2.06 -2.64
C TRP A 18 -6.70 -1.37 -3.85
N GLY A 19 -7.51 -2.10 -4.62
CA GLY A 19 -8.30 -1.54 -5.72
C GLY A 19 -9.28 -0.46 -5.25
N ALA A 20 -9.97 -0.70 -4.12
CA ALA A 20 -10.86 0.29 -3.52
C ALA A 20 -10.09 1.54 -3.06
N PHE A 21 -8.93 1.37 -2.42
CA PHE A 21 -8.08 2.48 -1.98
C PHE A 21 -7.61 3.36 -3.14
N ILE A 22 -7.06 2.77 -4.21
CA ILE A 22 -6.61 3.53 -5.38
C ILE A 22 -7.78 4.22 -6.08
N ALA A 23 -8.97 3.62 -6.06
CA ALA A 23 -10.16 4.19 -6.69
C ALA A 23 -10.77 5.38 -5.92
N ASP A 24 -10.47 5.51 -4.62
CA ASP A 24 -11.05 6.50 -3.73
C ASP A 24 -10.83 7.95 -4.25
N PRO A 25 -11.90 8.78 -4.34
CA PRO A 25 -11.79 10.14 -4.87
C PRO A 25 -10.86 11.06 -4.06
N GLU A 26 -10.85 10.93 -2.73
CA GLU A 26 -10.00 11.76 -1.87
C GLU A 26 -8.54 11.34 -2.01
N TRP A 27 -8.27 10.03 -2.13
CA TRP A 27 -6.92 9.55 -2.47
C TRP A 27 -6.43 10.12 -3.79
N LYS A 28 -7.23 10.03 -4.86
CA LYS A 28 -6.86 10.56 -6.19
C LYS A 28 -6.60 12.05 -6.18
N LYS A 29 -7.39 12.81 -5.42
CA LYS A 29 -7.19 14.25 -5.24
C LYS A 29 -5.87 14.53 -4.53
N LEU A 30 -5.57 13.79 -3.46
CA LEU A 30 -4.34 13.95 -2.68
C LEU A 30 -3.10 13.58 -3.50
N SER A 31 -3.10 12.43 -4.18
CA SER A 31 -1.95 11.96 -4.96
C SER A 31 -1.65 12.82 -6.20
N GLY A 32 -2.62 13.62 -6.65
CA GLY A 32 -2.44 14.61 -7.72
C GLY A 32 -2.12 16.02 -7.22
N MET A 33 -2.10 16.25 -5.91
CA MET A 33 -1.89 17.58 -5.33
C MET A 33 -0.40 17.95 -5.37
N PRO A 34 -0.02 19.14 -5.88
CA PRO A 34 1.37 19.59 -5.86
C PRO A 34 1.98 19.54 -4.45
N GLY A 35 3.22 19.06 -4.36
CA GLY A 35 3.92 18.77 -3.10
C GLY A 35 3.67 17.36 -2.54
N TYR A 36 2.68 16.64 -3.05
CA TYR A 36 2.33 15.27 -2.63
C TYR A 36 2.28 14.29 -3.80
N THR A 37 2.64 14.73 -5.01
CA THR A 37 2.63 13.84 -6.17
C THR A 37 3.74 12.79 -6.06
N ASP A 38 3.48 11.60 -6.60
CA ASP A 38 4.46 10.51 -6.57
C ASP A 38 5.83 10.95 -7.11
N ALA A 39 5.87 11.72 -8.19
CA ALA A 39 7.12 12.21 -8.78
C ALA A 39 7.93 13.12 -7.85
N GLU A 40 7.29 13.79 -6.89
CA GLU A 40 7.95 14.68 -5.93
C GLU A 40 8.41 13.94 -4.67
N ILE A 41 7.67 12.92 -4.23
CA ILE A 41 7.90 12.29 -2.91
C ILE A 41 8.24 10.80 -2.95
N VAL A 42 8.12 10.13 -4.10
CA VAL A 42 8.39 8.70 -4.28
C VAL A 42 9.39 8.47 -5.41
N SER A 43 10.55 7.90 -5.08
CA SER A 43 11.58 7.54 -6.07
C SER A 43 11.49 6.08 -6.54
N ASN A 44 11.02 5.17 -5.69
CA ASN A 44 10.87 3.74 -6.00
C ASN A 44 9.90 3.07 -5.04
N ILE A 45 9.22 2.02 -5.50
CA ILE A 45 8.35 1.17 -4.69
C ILE A 45 8.75 -0.30 -4.91
N SER A 46 9.05 -0.99 -3.82
CA SER A 46 9.20 -2.45 -3.79
C SER A 46 8.17 -3.06 -2.85
N ASN A 47 7.60 -4.20 -3.26
CA ASN A 47 6.63 -4.94 -2.47
C ASN A 47 7.10 -6.39 -2.32
N VAL A 48 6.92 -6.95 -1.12
CA VAL A 48 7.23 -8.35 -0.82
C VAL A 48 6.05 -8.98 -0.10
N PHE A 49 5.65 -10.17 -0.54
CA PHE A 49 4.62 -10.97 0.13
C PHE A 49 5.26 -11.94 1.09
N LEU A 50 4.81 -11.91 2.34
CA LEU A 50 5.33 -12.74 3.42
C LEU A 50 4.22 -13.65 3.94
N ARG A 51 4.63 -14.81 4.46
CA ARG A 51 3.78 -15.68 5.29
C ARG A 51 4.38 -15.73 6.68
N PRO A 52 3.61 -15.51 7.75
CA PRO A 52 4.13 -15.56 9.10
C PRO A 52 4.63 -16.98 9.42
N ALA A 53 5.79 -17.07 10.06
CA ALA A 53 6.27 -18.31 10.65
C ALA A 53 5.42 -18.68 11.88
N ALA A 54 5.45 -19.94 12.32
CA ALA A 54 4.62 -20.41 13.43
C ALA A 54 4.86 -19.67 14.77
N TYR A 55 6.04 -19.07 14.95
CA TYR A 55 6.39 -18.28 16.13
C TYR A 55 6.23 -16.76 15.91
N SER A 56 5.68 -16.34 14.77
CA SER A 56 5.37 -14.93 14.53
C SER A 56 4.23 -14.49 15.46
N GLN A 57 4.28 -13.24 15.93
CA GLN A 57 3.24 -12.65 16.79
C GLN A 57 2.02 -12.15 16.00
N ILE A 58 2.06 -12.31 14.68
CA ILE A 58 1.04 -11.91 13.70
C ILE A 58 0.48 -13.13 12.98
#